data_AF-A0A558NHP0-F1
#
_entry.id   AF-A0A558NHP0-F1
#
_cell.length_a   1.000
_cell.length_b   1.000
_cell.length_c   1.000
_cell.angle_alpha   90.00
_cell.angle_beta   90.00
_cell.angle_gamma   90.00
#
_symmetry.space_group_name_H-M   'P 1'
#
loop_
_entity.id
_entity.type
_entity.pdbx_description
1 polymer ?
#
loop_
_entity_poly.entity_id
_entity_poly.type
_entity_poly.pdbx_seq_one_letter_code
_entity_poly.pdbx_strand_id
1 'polypeptide(L)'
;MRFLLFFLTFWLAPAQALELQAMGTYRRLNNDVYLAAVYSDLNDSQQWLSAEQPLALEIRVLAERISPRRFYRLWNEGLAINLSEAEMNARLEDISRFTNLLQDDLREGDRMLISNESGPCRVLINDVEVLLIEDGSFVRLLLAAWIGKFPQSPGFREDLLRMKAAERSELKASWDARQMKPGRAEVIAGWLKRDADHTARAQPVTAARPVAAENVTVVAQKVESNVPKLSQPAVKTPPAVTEQVSLPEVSERKKQPETASDLAARMAEKREKERVLAAAEQAHARAQLIARQQAEMQYYRALLRQANSQVQYPDQALRKRLEGTVRVSLQLNREGELLLADTSESSAVSLLDRAALRAAKKAAPYPPVPELLQGENFEFDIPFRFVLARN
;
A
#
# COMPACT_ATOMS: atom_id res chain seq x y z
N MET A 1 -46.03 49.19 2.74
CA MET A 1 -45.67 47.76 2.81
C MET A 1 -44.18 47.67 3.11
N ARG A 2 -43.80 47.19 4.30
CA ARG A 2 -42.42 46.94 4.72
C ARG A 2 -42.08 45.49 4.38
N PHE A 3 -41.10 45.25 3.49
CA PHE A 3 -40.50 43.93 3.32
C PHE A 3 -39.37 43.78 4.33
N LEU A 4 -39.54 42.89 5.31
CA LEU A 4 -38.48 42.44 6.21
C LEU A 4 -37.69 41.35 5.46
N LEU A 5 -36.45 41.65 5.10
CA LEU A 5 -35.49 40.65 4.62
C LEU A 5 -34.87 39.97 5.85
N PHE A 6 -35.28 38.73 6.11
CA PHE A 6 -34.62 37.86 7.07
C PHE A 6 -33.27 37.43 6.48
N PHE A 7 -32.18 38.02 6.96
CA PHE A 7 -30.85 37.46 6.79
C PHE A 7 -30.74 36.23 7.69
N LEU A 8 -30.92 35.04 7.09
CA LEU A 8 -30.58 33.78 7.73
C LEU A 8 -29.04 33.71 7.80
N THR A 9 -28.48 34.22 8.88
CA THR A 9 -27.06 34.06 9.20
C THR A 9 -26.86 32.60 9.61
N PHE A 10 -26.41 31.78 8.66
CA PHE A 10 -25.84 30.47 8.98
C PHE A 10 -24.57 30.73 9.80
N TRP A 11 -24.68 30.57 11.11
CA TRP A 11 -23.53 30.48 12.00
C TRP A 11 -22.82 29.17 11.66
N LEU A 12 -21.80 29.24 10.82
CA LEU A 12 -20.89 28.12 10.61
C LEU A 12 -20.12 27.97 11.93
N ALA A 13 -20.57 27.07 12.80
CA ALA A 13 -19.81 26.73 13.99
C ALA A 13 -18.41 26.29 13.52
N PRO A 14 -17.31 26.82 14.10
CA PRO A 14 -15.99 26.32 13.81
C PRO A 14 -15.99 24.83 14.15
N ALA A 15 -15.51 23.98 13.24
CA ALA A 15 -15.30 22.57 13.52
C ALA A 15 -14.42 22.49 14.78
N GLN A 16 -14.95 21.92 15.85
CA GLN A 16 -14.20 21.68 17.06
C GLN A 16 -13.05 20.73 16.70
N ALA A 17 -11.82 21.09 17.08
CA ALA A 17 -10.68 20.21 16.84
C ALA A 17 -10.87 18.93 17.67
N LEU A 18 -10.66 17.77 17.04
CA LEU A 18 -10.80 16.47 17.68
C LEU A 18 -9.95 16.38 18.96
N GLU A 19 -10.52 15.81 20.01
CA GLU A 19 -9.83 15.64 21.29
C GLU A 19 -8.83 14.47 21.25
N LEU A 20 -7.71 14.63 21.96
CA LEU A 20 -6.69 13.58 22.08
C LEU A 20 -7.16 12.45 23.01
N GLN A 21 -7.44 11.28 22.44
CA GLN A 21 -7.97 10.15 23.19
C GLN A 21 -6.92 9.10 23.57
N ALA A 22 -5.88 8.92 22.76
CA ALA A 22 -4.85 7.92 23.00
C ALA A 22 -3.48 8.37 22.48
N MET A 23 -2.42 7.87 23.12
CA MET A 23 -1.04 7.97 22.63
C MET A 23 -0.27 6.69 22.94
N GLY A 24 0.75 6.39 22.13
CA GLY A 24 1.62 5.25 22.38
C GLY A 24 2.91 5.31 21.59
N THR A 25 3.89 4.50 21.99
CA THR A 25 5.18 4.42 21.30
C THR A 25 5.30 3.09 20.57
N TYR A 26 5.43 3.12 19.24
CA TYR A 26 5.72 1.92 18.49
C TYR A 26 7.22 1.62 18.54
N ARG A 27 7.57 0.42 19.01
CA ARG A 27 8.94 -0.06 19.15
C ARG A 27 9.17 -1.30 18.31
N ARG A 28 10.40 -1.46 17.81
CA ARG A 28 10.84 -2.69 17.14
C ARG A 28 12.30 -2.96 17.52
N LEU A 29 12.61 -4.19 17.95
CA LEU A 29 13.96 -4.58 18.38
C LEU A 29 14.54 -3.60 19.42
N ASN A 30 13.72 -3.23 20.42
CA ASN A 30 14.04 -2.25 21.47
C ASN A 30 14.35 -0.82 21.01
N ASN A 31 14.10 -0.48 19.74
CA ASN A 31 14.25 0.88 19.24
C ASN A 31 12.88 1.54 19.08
N ASP A 32 12.75 2.75 19.60
CA ASP A 32 11.60 3.60 19.36
C ASP A 32 11.57 4.03 17.89
N VAL A 33 10.46 3.77 17.21
CA VAL A 33 10.34 4.02 15.76
C VAL A 33 9.51 5.27 15.51
N TYR A 34 8.32 5.34 16.12
CA TYR A 34 7.45 6.50 16.07
C TYR A 34 6.54 6.55 17.29
N LEU A 35 6.06 7.76 17.59
CA LEU A 35 4.91 7.97 18.47
C LEU A 35 3.65 8.02 17.64
N ALA A 36 2.55 7.52 18.19
CA ALA A 36 1.24 7.67 17.61
C ALA A 36 0.28 8.38 18.57
N ALA A 37 -0.69 9.07 17.99
CA ALA A 37 -1.82 9.64 18.69
C ALA A 37 -3.13 9.33 17.93
N VAL A 38 -4.20 9.12 18.68
CA VAL A 38 -5.56 8.98 18.14
C VAL A 38 -6.40 10.12 18.70
N TYR A 39 -7.04 10.85 17.79
CA TYR A 39 -7.96 11.93 18.11
C TYR A 39 -9.36 11.54 17.69
N SER A 40 -10.33 11.73 18.57
CA SER A 40 -11.75 11.43 18.34
C SER A 40 -12.60 12.12 19.39
N ASP A 41 -13.85 12.41 19.05
CA ASP A 41 -14.86 12.85 20.03
C ASP A 41 -15.43 11.66 20.84
N LEU A 42 -15.09 10.43 20.45
CA LEU A 42 -15.45 9.22 21.17
C LEU A 42 -14.38 8.86 22.19
N ASN A 43 -14.77 8.82 23.46
CA ASN A 43 -13.87 8.41 24.55
C ASN A 43 -13.76 6.88 24.67
N ASP A 44 -14.64 6.13 24.01
CA ASP A 44 -14.65 4.67 24.02
C ASP A 44 -13.88 4.09 22.83
N SER A 45 -12.67 3.59 23.12
CA SER A 45 -11.79 2.96 22.13
C SER A 45 -12.41 1.78 21.36
N GLN A 46 -13.44 1.12 21.89
CA GLN A 46 -14.11 0.03 21.17
C GLN A 46 -14.90 0.54 19.96
N GLN A 47 -15.31 1.81 19.98
CA GLN A 47 -16.15 2.38 18.93
C GLN A 47 -15.32 2.97 17.78
N TRP A 48 -14.03 3.24 17.96
CA TRP A 48 -13.20 3.85 16.90
C TRP A 48 -13.09 3.01 15.63
N LEU A 49 -13.26 1.69 15.73
CA LEU A 49 -13.20 0.78 14.57
C LEU A 49 -14.55 0.63 13.85
N SER A 50 -15.67 0.98 14.48
CA SER A 50 -17.02 0.74 13.96
C SER A 50 -17.83 2.00 13.70
N ALA A 51 -17.62 3.07 14.48
CA ALA A 51 -18.41 4.29 14.40
C ALA A 51 -18.04 5.11 13.16
N GLU A 52 -19.06 5.62 12.46
CA GLU A 52 -18.89 6.53 11.33
C GLU A 52 -18.76 7.98 11.81
N GLN A 53 -17.67 8.26 12.52
CA GLN A 53 -17.37 9.59 13.06
C GLN A 53 -16.01 10.11 12.60
N PRO A 54 -15.77 11.42 12.72
CA PRO A 54 -14.45 12.00 12.59
C PRO A 54 -13.42 11.32 13.51
N LEU A 55 -12.29 10.99 12.93
CA LEU A 55 -11.17 10.27 13.53
C LEU A 55 -9.89 10.78 12.87
N ALA A 56 -8.89 11.07 13.69
CA ALA A 56 -7.56 11.38 13.18
C ALA A 56 -6.49 10.52 13.85
N LEU A 57 -5.56 10.04 13.04
CA LEU A 57 -4.36 9.33 13.45
C LEU A 57 -3.17 10.22 13.16
N GLU A 58 -2.33 10.45 14.17
CA GLU A 58 -1.08 11.20 13.98
C GLU A 58 0.10 10.31 14.31
N ILE A 59 1.13 10.37 13.48
CA ILE A 59 2.42 9.71 13.67
C ILE A 59 3.50 10.78 13.75
N ARG A 60 4.40 10.65 14.72
CA ARG A 60 5.62 11.45 14.83
C ARG A 60 6.83 10.54 14.84
N VAL A 61 7.70 10.69 13.84
CA VAL A 61 8.85 9.81 13.64
C VAL A 61 9.90 10.04 14.72
N LEU A 62 10.34 8.96 15.36
CA LEU A 62 11.39 8.95 16.39
C LEU A 62 12.70 8.37 15.86
N ALA A 63 12.64 7.39 14.96
CA ALA A 63 13.83 6.82 14.35
C ALA A 63 14.55 7.86 13.46
N GLU A 64 15.86 7.71 13.30
CA GLU A 64 16.65 8.52 12.36
C GLU A 64 16.04 8.52 10.95
N ARG A 65 15.57 7.34 10.52
CA ARG A 65 14.87 7.15 9.26
C ARG A 65 13.82 6.04 9.29
N ILE A 66 12.73 6.26 8.57
CA ILE A 66 11.78 5.23 8.14
C ILE A 66 11.74 5.29 6.61
N SER A 67 12.32 4.27 5.98
CA SER A 67 12.37 4.19 4.52
C SER A 67 11.03 3.79 3.91
N PRO A 68 10.79 4.08 2.60
CA PRO A 68 9.58 3.64 1.90
C PRO A 68 9.32 2.14 2.05
N ARG A 69 10.36 1.31 1.94
CA ARG A 69 10.26 -0.15 2.13
C ARG A 69 9.80 -0.51 3.54
N ARG A 70 10.32 0.16 4.57
CA ARG A 70 9.94 -0.10 5.96
C ARG A 70 8.51 0.35 6.25
N PHE A 71 8.12 1.52 5.75
CA PHE A 71 6.75 2.03 5.84
C PHE A 71 5.75 1.11 5.15
N TYR A 72 6.05 0.71 3.90
CA TYR A 72 5.25 -0.25 3.14
C TYR A 72 5.06 -1.53 3.94
N ARG A 73 6.15 -2.17 4.41
CA ARG A 73 6.07 -3.43 5.16
C ARG A 73 5.22 -3.30 6.41
N LEU A 74 5.46 -2.25 7.21
CA LEU A 74 4.75 -2.00 8.47
C LEU A 74 3.22 -2.02 8.26
N TRP A 75 2.75 -1.26 7.28
CA TRP A 75 1.32 -1.14 6.99
C TRP A 75 0.77 -2.35 6.25
N ASN A 76 1.49 -2.88 5.26
CA ASN A 76 1.05 -4.02 4.46
C ASN A 76 0.86 -5.26 5.34
N GLU A 77 1.81 -5.56 6.23
CA GLU A 77 1.69 -6.66 7.18
C GLU A 77 0.56 -6.40 8.18
N GLY A 78 0.48 -5.20 8.77
CA GLY A 78 -0.56 -4.86 9.75
C GLY A 78 -1.98 -5.01 9.19
N LEU A 79 -2.20 -4.57 7.95
CA LEU A 79 -3.51 -4.67 7.28
C LEU A 79 -3.83 -6.10 6.86
N ALA A 80 -2.84 -6.88 6.42
CA ALA A 80 -3.04 -8.26 5.98
C ALA A 80 -3.61 -9.19 7.07
N ILE A 81 -3.33 -8.90 8.35
CA ILE A 81 -3.86 -9.71 9.47
C ILE A 81 -5.23 -9.22 9.97
N ASN A 82 -5.48 -7.92 9.88
CA ASN A 82 -6.67 -7.32 10.49
C ASN A 82 -7.87 -7.24 9.55
N LEU A 83 -7.67 -7.39 8.23
CA LEU A 83 -8.75 -7.36 7.25
C LEU A 83 -9.16 -8.76 6.79
N SER A 84 -10.44 -8.97 6.52
CA SER A 84 -10.91 -10.11 5.74
C SER A 84 -10.43 -10.00 4.29
N GLU A 85 -10.48 -11.12 3.56
CA GLU A 85 -10.12 -11.13 2.14
C GLU A 85 -11.04 -10.23 1.31
N ALA A 86 -12.34 -10.20 1.64
CA ALA A 86 -13.32 -9.34 0.97
C ALA A 86 -13.05 -7.85 1.21
N GLU A 87 -12.79 -7.45 2.46
CA GLU A 87 -12.46 -6.06 2.80
C GLU A 87 -11.16 -5.61 2.13
N MET A 88 -10.15 -6.47 2.16
CA MET A 88 -8.87 -6.23 1.49
C MET A 88 -9.07 -6.03 -0.01
N ASN A 89 -9.72 -6.98 -0.70
CA ASN A 89 -9.94 -6.91 -2.15
C ASN A 89 -10.74 -5.67 -2.56
N ALA A 90 -11.73 -5.26 -1.75
CA ALA A 90 -12.54 -4.07 -1.99
C ALA A 90 -11.75 -2.75 -1.85
N ARG A 91 -10.58 -2.76 -1.20
CA ARG A 91 -9.78 -1.55 -0.90
C ARG A 91 -8.34 -1.64 -1.42
N LEU A 92 -7.99 -2.65 -2.22
CA LEU A 92 -6.62 -2.90 -2.68
C LEU A 92 -5.98 -1.68 -3.33
N GLU A 93 -6.74 -0.93 -4.14
CA GLU A 93 -6.23 0.26 -4.82
C GLU A 93 -5.84 1.37 -3.82
N ASP A 94 -6.69 1.64 -2.84
CA ASP A 94 -6.43 2.65 -1.80
C ASP A 94 -5.31 2.22 -0.85
N ILE A 95 -5.29 0.95 -0.45
CA ILE A 95 -4.18 0.37 0.33
C ILE A 95 -2.87 0.52 -0.43
N SER A 96 -2.86 0.26 -1.74
CA SER A 96 -1.67 0.38 -2.58
C SER A 96 -1.19 1.83 -2.68
N ARG A 97 -2.11 2.78 -2.92
CA ARG A 97 -1.79 4.22 -2.94
C ARG A 97 -1.19 4.69 -1.62
N PHE A 98 -1.78 4.26 -0.49
CA PHE A 98 -1.28 4.63 0.84
C PHE A 98 0.08 4.02 1.14
N THR A 99 0.22 2.69 1.03
CA THR A 99 1.46 1.99 1.41
C THR A 99 2.67 2.37 0.55
N ASN A 100 2.45 2.89 -0.66
CA ASN A 100 3.49 3.37 -1.59
C ASN A 100 3.59 4.90 -1.68
N LEU A 101 2.99 5.66 -0.76
CA LEU A 101 2.97 7.13 -0.84
C LEU A 101 4.36 7.78 -0.68
N LEU A 102 5.30 7.12 0.01
CA LEU A 102 6.60 7.71 0.32
C LEU A 102 7.55 7.62 -0.88
N GLN A 103 8.04 8.78 -1.34
CA GLN A 103 9.06 8.84 -2.40
C GLN A 103 10.51 8.96 -1.86
N ASP A 104 10.69 9.19 -0.56
CA ASP A 104 11.98 9.24 0.15
C ASP A 104 11.76 8.89 1.65
N ASP A 105 12.84 8.76 2.42
CA ASP A 105 12.81 8.44 3.85
C ASP A 105 12.07 9.54 4.65
N LEU A 106 11.18 9.11 5.56
CA LEU A 106 10.77 9.94 6.68
C LEU A 106 11.92 10.01 7.69
N ARG A 107 12.13 11.17 8.29
CA ARG A 107 13.21 11.44 9.25
C ARG A 107 12.63 11.76 10.61
N GLU A 108 13.46 11.61 11.64
CA GLU A 108 13.15 12.05 13.00
C GLU A 108 12.54 13.46 13.00
N GLY A 109 11.38 13.59 13.67
CA GLY A 109 10.62 14.84 13.76
C GLY A 109 9.58 15.03 12.66
N ASP A 110 9.60 14.26 11.57
CA ASP A 110 8.53 14.30 10.58
C ASP A 110 7.19 13.89 11.19
N ARG A 111 6.13 14.56 10.76
CA ARG A 111 4.74 14.37 11.20
C ARG A 111 3.92 13.83 10.05
N MET A 112 3.15 12.77 10.28
CA MET A 112 2.12 12.28 9.36
C MET A 112 0.77 12.33 10.05
N LEU A 113 -0.21 13.02 9.44
CA LEU A 113 -1.60 13.10 9.89
C LEU A 113 -2.47 12.36 8.89
N ILE A 114 -3.36 11.50 9.38
CA ILE A 114 -4.35 10.77 8.59
C ILE A 114 -5.71 11.05 9.21
N SER A 115 -6.60 11.78 8.53
CA SER A 115 -7.86 12.25 9.12
C SER A 115 -9.02 12.19 8.13
N ASN A 116 -10.22 11.92 8.63
CA ASN A 116 -11.49 12.02 7.89
C ASN A 116 -12.39 13.16 8.41
N GLU A 117 -11.84 14.13 9.15
CA GLU A 117 -12.61 15.27 9.69
C GLU A 117 -13.37 16.05 8.61
N SER A 118 -12.86 16.10 7.39
CA SER A 118 -13.51 16.76 6.25
C SER A 118 -14.52 15.90 5.50
N GLY A 119 -14.74 14.65 5.91
CA GLY A 119 -15.46 13.62 5.18
C GLY A 119 -14.52 12.62 4.51
N PRO A 120 -13.80 12.98 3.43
CA PRO A 120 -12.78 12.13 2.82
C PRO A 120 -11.58 11.87 3.75
N CYS A 121 -10.89 10.75 3.54
CA CYS A 121 -9.63 10.44 4.20
C CYS A 121 -8.48 11.21 3.54
N ARG A 122 -7.86 12.11 4.30
CA ARG A 122 -6.69 12.91 3.87
C ARG A 122 -5.46 12.46 4.63
N VAL A 123 -4.33 12.34 3.92
CA VAL A 123 -3.02 12.10 4.50
C VAL A 123 -2.13 13.31 4.24
N LEU A 124 -1.64 13.91 5.31
CA LEU A 124 -0.70 15.00 5.29
C LEU A 124 0.63 14.54 5.86
N ILE A 125 1.73 14.92 5.25
CA ILE A 125 3.07 14.79 5.85
C ILE A 125 3.63 16.19 5.96
N ASN A 126 4.00 16.60 7.18
CA ASN A 126 4.57 17.93 7.44
C ASN A 126 3.69 19.06 6.87
N ASP A 127 2.37 18.93 7.09
CA ASP A 127 1.30 19.83 6.64
C ASP A 127 1.12 19.94 5.11
N VAL A 128 1.81 19.10 4.34
CA VAL A 128 1.60 18.92 2.90
C VAL A 128 0.66 17.75 2.67
N GLU A 129 -0.49 17.98 2.02
CA GLU A 129 -1.39 16.89 1.62
C GLU A 129 -0.76 16.03 0.52
N VAL A 130 -0.47 14.77 0.85
CA VAL A 130 0.18 13.81 -0.06
C VAL A 130 -0.79 12.78 -0.63
N LEU A 131 -1.95 12.60 -0.02
CA LEU A 131 -2.95 11.64 -0.48
C LEU A 131 -4.37 12.05 -0.08
N LEU A 132 -5.30 11.91 -1.03
CA LEU A 132 -6.74 12.01 -0.84
C LEU A 132 -7.40 10.70 -1.27
N ILE A 133 -8.22 10.14 -0.37
CA ILE A 133 -9.08 8.98 -0.60
C ILE A 133 -10.52 9.40 -0.26
N GLU A 134 -11.42 9.31 -1.23
CA GLU A 134 -12.83 9.74 -1.10
C GLU A 134 -13.55 9.00 0.04
N ASP A 135 -13.21 7.73 0.25
CA ASP A 135 -13.75 6.93 1.34
C ASP A 135 -13.12 7.32 2.69
N GLY A 136 -13.84 8.14 3.46
CA GLY A 136 -13.47 8.53 4.81
C GLY A 136 -13.31 7.37 5.80
N SER A 137 -13.92 6.21 5.54
CA SER A 137 -13.77 5.03 6.41
C SER A 137 -12.38 4.42 6.37
N PHE A 138 -11.56 4.79 5.38
CA PHE A 138 -10.19 4.30 5.23
C PHE A 138 -9.31 4.59 6.46
N VAL A 139 -9.56 5.68 7.20
CA VAL A 139 -8.85 5.99 8.46
C VAL A 139 -9.04 4.86 9.49
N ARG A 140 -10.26 4.30 9.59
CA ARG A 140 -10.54 3.19 10.53
C ARG A 140 -9.87 1.90 10.12
N LEU A 141 -9.77 1.66 8.81
CA LEU A 141 -9.02 0.54 8.25
C LEU A 141 -7.54 0.61 8.68
N LEU A 142 -6.93 1.80 8.63
CA LEU A 142 -5.57 2.01 9.12
C LEU A 142 -5.48 1.86 10.64
N LEU A 143 -6.43 2.40 11.40
CA LEU A 143 -6.47 2.23 12.86
C LEU A 143 -6.53 0.75 13.26
N ALA A 144 -7.16 -0.12 12.46
CA ALA A 144 -7.19 -1.56 12.71
C ALA A 144 -5.79 -2.19 12.76
N ALA A 145 -4.79 -1.63 12.05
CA ALA A 145 -3.40 -2.09 12.16
C ALA A 145 -2.78 -1.80 13.54
N TRP A 146 -3.27 -0.78 14.26
CA TRP A 146 -2.77 -0.39 15.58
C TRP A 146 -3.48 -1.11 16.72
N ILE A 147 -4.82 -1.16 16.70
CA ILE A 147 -5.62 -1.64 17.84
C ILE A 147 -6.51 -2.85 17.53
N GLY A 148 -6.48 -3.35 16.30
CA GLY A 148 -7.26 -4.49 15.85
C GLY A 148 -6.92 -5.81 16.55
N LYS A 149 -7.47 -6.90 16.03
CA LYS A 149 -7.32 -8.24 16.62
C LYS A 149 -5.86 -8.70 16.66
N PHE A 150 -5.05 -8.22 15.72
CA PHE A 150 -3.64 -8.55 15.54
C PHE A 150 -2.83 -7.26 15.33
N PRO A 151 -2.60 -6.48 16.38
CA PRO A 151 -1.92 -5.20 16.26
C PRO A 151 -0.47 -5.36 15.79
N GLN A 152 0.06 -4.32 15.16
CA GLN A 152 1.48 -4.23 14.78
C GLN A 152 2.42 -4.44 15.97
N SER A 153 2.04 -4.01 17.17
CA SER A 153 2.75 -4.29 18.41
C SER A 153 1.76 -4.44 19.57
N PRO A 154 1.83 -5.53 20.36
CA PRO A 154 1.03 -5.68 21.58
C PRO A 154 1.29 -4.58 22.61
N GLY A 155 2.55 -4.19 22.83
CA GLY A 155 2.90 -3.11 23.76
C GLY A 155 2.34 -1.78 23.29
N PHE A 156 2.51 -1.46 22.01
CA PHE A 156 1.94 -0.26 21.40
C PHE A 156 0.41 -0.19 21.49
N ARG A 157 -0.28 -1.31 21.28
CA ARG A 157 -1.74 -1.39 21.48
C ARG A 157 -2.12 -1.14 22.94
N GLU A 158 -1.37 -1.72 23.88
CA GLU A 158 -1.62 -1.52 25.30
C GLU A 158 -1.43 -0.06 25.70
N ASP A 159 -0.36 0.60 25.22
CA ASP A 159 -0.12 2.03 25.40
C ASP A 159 -1.34 2.84 24.92
N LEU A 160 -1.78 2.61 23.67
CA LEU A 160 -2.92 3.34 23.10
C LEU A 160 -4.22 3.14 23.90
N LEU A 161 -4.47 1.93 24.39
CA LEU A 161 -5.76 1.60 25.01
C LEU A 161 -5.80 1.82 26.52
N ARG A 162 -4.65 1.76 27.21
CA ARG A 162 -4.60 1.68 28.69
C ARG A 162 -3.63 2.65 29.35
N MET A 163 -2.93 3.49 28.59
CA MET A 163 -2.04 4.51 29.17
C MET A 163 -2.81 5.49 30.06
N LYS A 164 -2.29 5.69 31.27
CA LYS A 164 -2.85 6.61 32.26
C LYS A 164 -2.74 8.06 31.78
N ALA A 165 -3.67 8.91 32.18
CA ALA A 165 -3.71 10.31 31.75
C ALA A 165 -2.44 11.11 32.08
N ALA A 166 -1.82 10.88 33.26
CA ALA A 166 -0.58 11.55 33.65
C ALA A 166 0.61 11.19 32.73
N GLU A 167 0.80 9.89 32.47
CA GLU A 167 1.84 9.38 31.56
C GLU A 167 1.59 9.86 30.12
N ARG A 168 0.33 9.89 29.69
CA ARG A 168 -0.06 10.45 28.40
C ARG A 168 0.28 11.93 28.28
N SER A 169 0.06 12.70 29.35
CA SER A 169 0.40 14.12 29.37
C SER A 169 1.91 14.35 29.28
N GLU A 170 2.72 13.53 29.94
CA GLU A 170 4.18 13.57 29.84
C GLU A 170 4.64 13.20 28.42
N LEU A 171 4.07 12.14 27.85
CA LEU A 171 4.36 11.74 26.48
C LEU A 171 3.98 12.83 25.47
N LYS A 172 2.83 13.49 25.68
CA LYS A 172 2.38 14.65 24.89
C LYS A 172 3.32 15.84 25.02
N ALA A 173 3.87 16.11 26.20
CA ALA A 173 4.89 17.14 26.35
C ALA A 173 6.17 16.80 25.55
N SER A 174 6.63 15.54 25.63
CA SER A 174 7.76 15.07 24.81
C SER A 174 7.48 15.15 23.30
N TRP A 175 6.22 14.92 22.93
CA TRP A 175 5.74 15.03 21.57
C TRP A 175 5.86 16.48 21.11
N ASP A 176 5.25 17.42 21.82
CA ASP A 176 5.21 18.85 21.45
C ASP A 176 6.59 19.50 21.40
N ALA A 177 7.53 19.03 22.22
CA ALA A 177 8.92 19.50 22.20
C ALA A 177 9.68 19.09 20.93
N ARG A 178 9.26 18.02 20.23
CA ARG A 178 9.89 17.59 18.99
C ARG A 178 9.41 18.42 17.81
N GLN A 179 10.35 19.00 17.08
CA GLN A 179 10.06 19.80 15.91
C GLN A 179 10.51 19.12 14.63
N MET A 180 9.74 19.35 13.56
CA MET A 180 10.13 19.03 12.21
C MET A 180 11.44 19.77 11.86
N LYS A 181 12.39 19.05 11.26
CA LYS A 181 13.64 19.67 10.79
C LYS A 181 13.36 20.69 9.67
N PRO A 182 14.06 21.83 9.61
CA PRO A 182 13.87 22.82 8.54
C PRO A 182 14.06 22.21 7.14
N GLY A 183 13.30 22.67 6.16
CA GLY A 183 13.41 22.19 4.76
C GLY A 183 12.63 20.89 4.47
N ARG A 184 12.07 20.22 5.49
CA ARG A 184 11.37 18.94 5.29
C ARG A 184 10.05 19.10 4.54
N ALA A 185 9.25 20.11 4.86
CA ALA A 185 7.98 20.36 4.15
C ALA A 185 8.21 20.58 2.64
N GLU A 186 9.29 21.27 2.26
CA GLU A 186 9.65 21.51 0.87
C GLU A 186 10.06 20.23 0.13
N VAL A 187 10.79 19.32 0.81
CA VAL A 187 11.11 18.00 0.26
C VAL A 187 9.83 17.21 -0.04
N ILE A 188 8.89 17.19 0.90
CA ILE A 188 7.60 16.50 0.72
C ILE A 188 6.77 17.16 -0.39
N ALA A 189 6.68 18.49 -0.43
CA ALA A 189 5.99 19.19 -1.51
C ALA A 189 6.61 18.91 -2.89
N GLY A 190 7.91 18.64 -2.96
CA GLY A 190 8.59 18.18 -4.16
C GLY A 190 8.09 16.83 -4.70
N TRP A 191 7.52 15.98 -3.86
CA TRP A 191 6.95 14.69 -4.26
C TRP A 191 5.73 14.87 -5.18
N LEU A 192 4.86 15.82 -4.83
CA LEU A 192 3.66 16.16 -5.60
C LEU A 192 3.99 16.70 -6.99
N LYS A 193 5.07 17.48 -7.12
CA LYS A 193 5.50 18.03 -8.41
C LYS A 193 5.93 16.91 -9.37
N ARG A 194 6.67 15.92 -8.87
CA ARG A 194 7.07 14.75 -9.67
C ARG A 194 5.85 13.97 -10.15
N ASP A 195 4.87 13.74 -9.28
CA ASP A 195 3.65 13.02 -9.64
C ASP A 195 2.78 13.82 -10.63
N ALA A 196 2.68 15.14 -10.45
CA ALA A 196 1.97 16.04 -11.35
C ALA A 196 2.62 16.11 -12.74
N ASP A 197 3.96 16.14 -12.83
CA ASP A 197 4.68 16.12 -14.11
C ASP A 197 4.48 14.77 -14.84
N HIS A 198 4.41 13.67 -14.09
CA HIS A 198 4.09 12.35 -14.63
C HIS A 198 2.62 12.22 -15.08
N THR A 199 1.67 12.78 -14.34
CA THR A 199 0.23 12.77 -14.68
C THR A 199 -0.15 13.79 -15.75
N ALA A 200 0.48 14.96 -15.80
CA ALA A 200 0.27 15.96 -16.87
C ALA A 200 0.66 15.41 -18.25
N ARG A 201 1.71 14.58 -18.30
CA ARG A 201 2.08 13.82 -19.49
C ARG A 201 1.03 12.77 -19.87
N ALA A 202 0.27 12.24 -18.91
CA ALA A 202 -0.65 11.11 -19.05
C ALA A 202 -2.16 11.44 -18.95
N GLN A 203 -2.57 12.72 -18.98
CA GLN A 203 -3.98 13.09 -18.76
C GLN A 203 -4.97 12.39 -19.73
N PRO A 204 -6.14 11.94 -19.24
CA PRO A 204 -7.17 11.30 -20.06
C PRO A 204 -7.98 12.34 -20.84
N VAL A 205 -8.30 12.03 -22.10
CA VAL A 205 -9.31 12.78 -22.86
C VAL A 205 -10.68 12.15 -22.60
N THR A 206 -11.61 12.96 -22.11
CA THR A 206 -13.01 12.62 -21.83
C THR A 206 -13.78 12.11 -23.06
N ALA A 207 -14.61 11.09 -22.80
CA ALA A 207 -15.78 10.62 -23.55
C ALA A 207 -15.56 9.92 -24.92
N ALA A 208 -15.33 8.61 -24.87
CA ALA A 208 -15.88 7.68 -25.86
C ALA A 208 -16.86 6.71 -25.16
N ARG A 209 -18.06 6.59 -25.73
CA ARG A 209 -19.18 5.72 -25.31
C ARG A 209 -18.74 4.26 -25.06
N PRO A 210 -19.50 3.51 -24.22
CA PRO A 210 -19.16 2.14 -23.91
C PRO A 210 -19.34 1.26 -25.15
N VAL A 211 -18.26 0.61 -25.59
CA VAL A 211 -18.39 -0.55 -26.49
C VAL A 211 -18.78 -1.73 -25.62
N ALA A 212 -19.96 -2.26 -25.93
CA ALA A 212 -20.55 -3.42 -25.31
C ALA A 212 -19.59 -4.61 -25.28
N ALA A 213 -19.59 -5.31 -24.15
CA ALA A 213 -19.00 -6.62 -24.00
C ALA A 213 -19.74 -7.61 -24.92
N GLU A 214 -19.00 -8.34 -25.77
CA GLU A 214 -19.41 -9.66 -26.22
C GLU A 214 -18.19 -10.59 -26.40
N ASN A 215 -18.19 -11.61 -25.54
CA ASN A 215 -17.81 -13.00 -25.79
C ASN A 215 -16.32 -13.36 -25.91
N VAL A 216 -15.73 -13.64 -24.73
CA VAL A 216 -14.67 -14.65 -24.58
C VAL A 216 -15.33 -16.03 -24.64
N THR A 217 -15.21 -16.73 -25.77
CA THR A 217 -15.46 -18.17 -25.85
C THR A 217 -14.22 -18.94 -25.38
N VAL A 218 -14.48 -19.81 -24.42
CA VAL A 218 -13.56 -20.74 -23.75
C VAL A 218 -12.78 -21.59 -24.76
N VAL A 219 -11.45 -21.55 -24.71
CA VAL A 219 -10.59 -22.57 -25.33
C VAL A 219 -10.30 -23.64 -24.30
N ALA A 220 -11.00 -24.77 -24.41
CA ALA A 220 -10.63 -26.02 -23.78
C ALA A 220 -9.56 -26.73 -24.62
N GLN A 221 -8.52 -27.16 -23.93
CA GLN A 221 -7.33 -27.85 -24.43
C GLN A 221 -7.67 -29.29 -24.88
N LYS A 222 -7.11 -29.74 -26.01
CA LYS A 222 -6.83 -31.16 -26.25
C LYS A 222 -5.55 -31.32 -27.05
N VAL A 223 -4.70 -32.20 -26.52
CA VAL A 223 -3.36 -32.56 -26.98
C VAL A 223 -3.44 -33.73 -27.97
N GLU A 224 -2.47 -33.76 -28.88
CA GLU A 224 -1.69 -34.92 -29.35
C GLU A 224 -1.83 -35.43 -30.80
N SER A 225 -0.63 -35.57 -31.42
CA SER A 225 -0.20 -36.49 -32.50
C SER A 225 -0.77 -36.25 -33.91
N ASN A 226 -0.07 -36.39 -35.04
CA ASN A 226 1.12 -37.17 -35.39
C ASN A 226 1.81 -36.57 -36.64
N VAL A 227 3.02 -37.04 -36.91
CA VAL A 227 4.11 -36.56 -37.80
C VAL A 227 3.85 -36.76 -39.33
N PRO A 228 4.83 -36.55 -40.26
CA PRO A 228 4.97 -35.42 -41.18
C PRO A 228 4.79 -35.78 -42.68
N LYS A 229 4.82 -34.79 -43.59
CA LYS A 229 5.43 -35.03 -44.91
C LYS A 229 6.03 -33.80 -45.58
N LEU A 230 7.34 -33.96 -45.83
CA LEU A 230 8.21 -33.23 -46.73
C LEU A 230 7.53 -32.82 -48.05
N SER A 231 7.87 -31.63 -48.55
CA SER A 231 8.42 -31.41 -49.90
C SER A 231 8.75 -29.92 -50.13
N GLN A 232 10.03 -29.56 -50.06
CA GLN A 232 10.62 -28.62 -51.04
C GLN A 232 11.07 -29.48 -52.26
N PRO A 233 11.59 -28.96 -53.40
CA PRO A 233 12.00 -27.58 -53.74
C PRO A 233 11.72 -27.15 -55.22
N ALA A 234 12.26 -25.97 -55.57
CA ALA A 234 12.87 -25.61 -56.86
C ALA A 234 12.10 -24.69 -57.85
N VAL A 235 12.46 -23.40 -57.78
CA VAL A 235 13.16 -22.60 -58.81
C VAL A 235 12.83 -22.91 -60.28
N LYS A 236 12.34 -21.91 -61.04
CA LYS A 236 12.87 -21.54 -62.38
C LYS A 236 12.70 -20.05 -62.67
N THR A 237 13.81 -19.44 -63.08
CA THR A 237 14.02 -18.09 -63.62
C THR A 237 13.82 -18.09 -65.16
N PRO A 238 13.98 -16.96 -65.90
CA PRO A 238 13.07 -16.47 -66.96
C PRO A 238 13.55 -16.80 -68.39
N PRO A 239 12.89 -16.24 -69.43
CA PRO A 239 13.67 -15.44 -70.37
C PRO A 239 13.00 -14.14 -70.83
N ALA A 240 13.87 -13.22 -71.20
CA ALA A 240 13.60 -11.90 -71.77
C ALA A 240 13.20 -11.96 -73.26
N VAL A 241 12.36 -11.01 -73.69
CA VAL A 241 12.40 -10.41 -75.02
C VAL A 241 12.21 -8.90 -74.85
N THR A 242 13.13 -8.16 -75.46
CA THR A 242 13.24 -6.69 -75.51
C THR A 242 12.42 -6.13 -76.67
N GLU A 243 12.24 -4.80 -76.67
CA GLU A 243 11.73 -3.93 -77.76
C GLU A 243 10.24 -3.58 -77.59
N GLN A 244 9.77 -2.33 -77.46
CA GLN A 244 10.28 -1.05 -77.94
C GLN A 244 9.56 0.11 -77.22
N VAL A 245 10.34 1.15 -76.90
CA VAL A 245 10.03 2.57 -76.70
C VAL A 245 8.56 3.04 -76.76
N SER A 246 8.08 3.57 -75.64
CA SER A 246 7.32 4.82 -75.63
C SER A 246 7.56 5.57 -74.31
N LEU A 247 8.12 6.77 -74.42
CA LEU A 247 8.05 7.77 -73.35
C LEU A 247 6.58 8.19 -73.22
N PRO A 248 6.07 8.22 -71.99
CA PRO A 248 5.47 9.47 -71.54
C PRO A 248 6.06 9.89 -70.20
N GLU A 249 6.47 11.16 -70.21
CA GLU A 249 6.52 12.08 -69.08
C GLU A 249 7.03 11.53 -67.74
N VAL A 250 8.25 11.99 -67.44
CA VAL A 250 8.63 12.35 -66.07
C VAL A 250 7.51 13.22 -65.50
N SER A 251 6.58 12.59 -64.78
CA SER A 251 5.77 13.29 -63.79
C SER A 251 6.76 13.82 -62.77
N GLU A 252 7.10 15.10 -62.91
CA GLU A 252 7.64 15.90 -61.84
C GLU A 252 6.70 15.72 -60.65
N ARG A 253 7.06 14.78 -59.77
CA ARG A 253 6.52 14.69 -58.43
C ARG A 253 7.00 15.95 -57.73
N LYS A 254 6.27 17.05 -57.93
CA LYS A 254 6.37 18.27 -57.13
C LYS A 254 6.44 17.80 -55.69
N LYS A 255 7.62 17.97 -55.06
CA LYS A 255 7.74 18.09 -53.62
C LYS A 255 6.93 19.34 -53.25
N GLN A 256 5.62 19.14 -53.10
CA GLN A 256 4.76 20.14 -52.53
C GLN A 256 5.28 20.38 -51.11
N PRO A 257 5.53 21.64 -50.70
CA PRO A 257 5.97 21.91 -49.34
C PRO A 257 4.86 21.39 -48.43
N GLU A 258 5.17 20.47 -47.52
CA GLU A 258 4.24 20.13 -46.44
C GLU A 258 3.89 21.46 -45.77
N THR A 259 2.61 21.83 -45.81
CA THR A 259 2.20 23.09 -45.20
C THR A 259 2.45 22.99 -43.69
N ALA A 260 2.76 24.11 -43.04
CA ALA A 260 2.96 24.14 -41.58
C ALA A 260 1.77 23.54 -40.80
N SER A 261 0.58 23.54 -41.41
CA SER A 261 -0.65 22.90 -40.91
C SER A 261 -0.57 21.36 -40.93
N ASP A 262 -0.07 20.75 -42.00
CA ASP A 262 0.06 19.29 -42.10
C ASP A 262 1.13 18.74 -41.15
N LEU A 263 2.22 19.50 -40.97
CA LEU A 263 3.26 19.19 -39.99
C LEU A 263 2.70 19.28 -38.55
N ALA A 264 1.92 20.32 -38.25
CA ALA A 264 1.28 20.49 -36.95
C ALA A 264 0.26 19.39 -36.63
N ALA A 265 -0.56 18.99 -37.61
CA ALA A 265 -1.52 17.90 -37.47
C ALA A 265 -0.84 16.55 -37.21
N ARG A 266 0.23 16.22 -37.97
CA ARG A 266 1.01 14.99 -37.75
C ARG A 266 1.73 14.99 -36.40
N MET A 267 2.25 16.13 -35.95
CA MET A 267 2.84 16.26 -34.62
C MET A 267 1.80 16.08 -33.51
N ALA A 268 0.58 16.58 -33.68
CA ALA A 268 -0.50 16.39 -32.74
C ALA A 268 -0.93 14.91 -32.65
N GLU A 269 -1.09 14.23 -33.79
CA GLU A 269 -1.43 12.80 -33.83
C GLU A 269 -0.34 11.92 -33.20
N LYS A 270 0.93 12.24 -33.47
CA LYS A 270 2.07 11.54 -32.85
C LYS A 270 2.08 11.73 -31.33
N ARG A 271 1.88 12.97 -30.84
CA ARG A 271 1.78 13.25 -29.41
C ARG A 271 0.62 12.51 -28.76
N GLU A 272 -0.53 12.42 -29.42
CA GLU A 272 -1.68 11.69 -28.90
C GLU A 272 -1.39 10.19 -28.77
N LYS A 273 -0.80 9.57 -29.81
CA LYS A 273 -0.37 8.16 -29.75
C LYS A 273 0.64 7.91 -28.64
N GLU A 274 1.62 8.79 -28.47
CA GLU A 274 2.61 8.70 -27.39
C GLU A 274 1.96 8.80 -26.00
N ARG A 275 0.94 9.66 -25.83
CA ARG A 275 0.19 9.81 -24.57
C ARG A 275 -0.66 8.59 -24.25
N VAL A 276 -1.38 8.04 -25.22
CA VAL A 276 -2.19 6.83 -25.05
C VAL A 276 -1.31 5.63 -24.67
N LEU A 277 -0.16 5.48 -25.33
CA LEU A 277 0.80 4.43 -25.00
C LEU A 277 1.35 4.60 -23.58
N ALA A 278 1.76 5.81 -23.20
CA ALA A 278 2.26 6.10 -21.85
C ALA A 278 1.20 5.83 -20.77
N ALA A 279 -0.05 6.20 -21.01
CA ALA A 279 -1.16 5.92 -20.09
C ALA A 279 -1.42 4.41 -19.94
N ALA A 280 -1.36 3.65 -21.04
CA ALA A 280 -1.49 2.19 -21.01
C ALA A 280 -0.34 1.51 -20.25
N GLU A 281 0.89 1.95 -20.45
CA GLU A 281 2.06 1.48 -19.71
C GLU A 281 1.95 1.75 -18.21
N GLN A 282 1.51 2.95 -17.83
CA GLN A 282 1.26 3.32 -16.43
C GLN A 282 0.15 2.46 -15.80
N ALA A 283 -0.96 2.26 -16.51
CA ALA A 283 -2.06 1.42 -16.03
C ALA A 283 -1.61 -0.04 -15.82
N HIS A 284 -0.81 -0.57 -16.75
CA HIS A 284 -0.25 -1.91 -16.62
C HIS A 284 0.75 -2.01 -15.46
N ALA A 285 1.65 -1.04 -15.30
CA ALA A 285 2.59 -0.99 -14.18
C ALA A 285 1.85 -0.93 -12.84
N ARG A 286 0.78 -0.14 -12.75
CA ARG A 286 -0.07 -0.05 -11.57
C ARG A 286 -0.80 -1.36 -11.27
N ALA A 287 -1.37 -2.01 -12.29
CA ALA A 287 -2.01 -3.31 -12.14
C ALA A 287 -1.03 -4.38 -11.65
N GLN A 288 0.21 -4.38 -12.18
CA GLN A 288 1.27 -5.27 -11.71
C GLN A 288 1.65 -4.99 -10.25
N LEU A 289 1.78 -3.72 -9.85
CA LEU A 289 2.07 -3.36 -8.46
C LEU A 289 1.00 -3.88 -7.51
N ILE A 290 -0.28 -3.65 -7.84
CA ILE A 290 -1.42 -4.11 -7.04
C ILE A 290 -1.44 -5.65 -6.97
N ALA A 291 -1.22 -6.34 -8.09
CA ALA A 291 -1.17 -7.80 -8.13
C ALA A 291 -0.02 -8.37 -7.27
N ARG A 292 1.16 -7.74 -7.30
CA ARG A 292 2.29 -8.12 -6.44
C ARG A 292 1.96 -7.93 -4.96
N GLN A 293 1.38 -6.78 -4.60
CA GLN A 293 0.99 -6.49 -3.23
C GLN A 293 -0.07 -7.47 -2.71
N GLN A 294 -1.07 -7.78 -3.53
CA GLN A 294 -2.09 -8.78 -3.18
C GLN A 294 -1.46 -10.16 -2.94
N ALA A 295 -0.53 -10.59 -3.82
CA ALA A 295 0.20 -11.84 -3.64
C ALA A 295 1.04 -11.84 -2.34
N GLU A 296 1.68 -10.72 -2.00
CA GLU A 296 2.44 -10.56 -0.75
C GLU A 296 1.56 -10.70 0.49
N MET A 297 0.40 -10.03 0.52
CA MET A 297 -0.54 -10.11 1.64
C MET A 297 -1.10 -11.53 1.80
N GLN A 298 -1.45 -12.20 0.69
CA GLN A 298 -1.90 -13.60 0.71
C GLN A 298 -0.81 -14.54 1.22
N TYR A 299 0.42 -14.34 0.77
CA TYR A 299 1.58 -15.11 1.21
C TYR A 299 1.83 -14.91 2.70
N TYR A 300 1.83 -13.67 3.18
CA TYR A 300 1.99 -13.36 4.60
C TYR A 300 0.91 -14.05 5.46
N ARG A 301 -0.35 -14.08 5.02
CA ARG A 301 -1.41 -14.84 5.71
C ARG A 301 -1.15 -16.34 5.71
N ALA A 302 -0.58 -16.91 4.65
CA ALA A 302 -0.19 -18.31 4.61
C ALA A 302 0.93 -18.61 5.62
N LEU A 303 1.95 -17.75 5.69
CA LEU A 303 3.02 -17.83 6.68
C LEU A 303 2.45 -17.80 8.11
N LEU A 304 1.52 -16.88 8.38
CA LEU A 304 0.88 -16.76 9.68
C LEU A 304 0.15 -18.05 10.08
N ARG A 305 -0.64 -18.64 9.17
CA ARG A 305 -1.35 -19.90 9.43
C ARG A 305 -0.38 -21.04 9.73
N GLN A 306 0.67 -21.16 8.95
CA GLN A 306 1.64 -22.24 9.11
C GLN A 306 2.46 -22.07 10.40
N ALA A 307 2.98 -20.87 10.66
CA ALA A 307 3.70 -20.55 11.88
C ALA A 307 2.84 -20.81 13.13
N ASN A 308 1.60 -20.31 13.13
CA ASN A 308 0.70 -20.46 14.28
C ASN A 308 0.17 -21.90 14.45
N SER A 309 0.21 -22.74 13.41
CA SER A 309 -0.18 -24.16 13.52
C SER A 309 0.75 -24.98 14.43
N GLN A 310 1.98 -24.53 14.60
CA GLN A 310 2.99 -25.19 15.44
C GLN A 310 3.08 -24.59 16.86
N VAL A 311 2.19 -23.65 17.22
CA VAL A 311 2.17 -23.05 18.55
C VAL A 311 1.79 -24.09 19.58
N GLN A 312 2.67 -24.26 20.57
CA GLN A 312 2.42 -25.08 21.75
C GLN A 312 2.58 -24.22 23.00
N TYR A 313 1.52 -24.15 23.80
CA TYR A 313 1.52 -23.41 25.05
C TYR A 313 2.42 -24.12 26.07
N PRO A 314 3.45 -23.48 26.65
CA PRO A 314 4.26 -24.13 27.68
C PRO A 314 3.44 -24.46 28.93
N ASP A 315 3.53 -25.70 29.42
CA ASP A 315 2.79 -26.16 30.61
C ASP A 315 3.00 -25.26 31.82
N GLN A 316 4.23 -24.78 32.04
CA GLN A 316 4.54 -23.86 33.14
C GLN A 316 3.83 -22.51 32.99
N ALA A 317 3.71 -22.00 31.77
CA ALA A 317 3.01 -20.76 31.49
C ALA A 317 1.49 -20.94 31.65
N LEU A 318 0.95 -22.10 31.23
CA LEU A 318 -0.46 -22.46 31.42
C LEU A 318 -0.83 -22.56 32.90
N ARG A 319 -0.02 -23.26 33.70
CA ARG A 319 -0.20 -23.39 35.16
C ARG A 319 -0.17 -22.04 35.87
N LYS A 320 0.69 -21.13 35.41
CA LYS A 320 0.82 -19.77 35.95
C LYS A 320 -0.15 -18.76 35.30
N ARG A 321 -1.02 -19.21 34.39
CA ARG A 321 -1.97 -18.36 33.65
C ARG A 321 -1.30 -17.15 32.97
N LEU A 322 -0.11 -17.34 32.43
CA LEU A 322 0.68 -16.28 31.78
C LEU A 322 0.27 -16.15 30.33
N GLU A 323 -0.37 -15.04 29.97
CA GLU A 323 -0.76 -14.69 28.59
C GLU A 323 0.19 -13.67 27.98
N GLY A 324 0.16 -13.53 26.65
CA GLY A 324 0.97 -12.54 25.96
C GLY A 324 0.98 -12.75 24.46
N THR A 325 1.51 -11.77 23.74
CA THR A 325 1.78 -11.90 22.31
C THR A 325 3.26 -11.60 22.06
N VAL A 326 3.93 -12.49 21.34
CA VAL A 326 5.35 -12.38 20.97
C VAL A 326 5.42 -12.11 19.48
N ARG A 327 6.29 -11.21 19.02
CA ARG A 327 6.60 -11.08 17.59
C ARG A 327 7.96 -11.67 17.29
N VAL A 328 8.02 -12.47 16.23
CA VAL A 328 9.26 -13.10 15.74
C VAL A 328 9.50 -12.62 14.32
N SER A 329 10.68 -12.07 14.07
CA SER A 329 11.17 -11.75 12.74
C SER A 329 11.77 -12.99 12.10
N LEU A 330 11.30 -13.33 10.90
CA LEU A 330 11.76 -14.47 10.12
C LEU A 330 12.42 -13.96 8.85
N GLN A 331 13.58 -14.52 8.52
CA GLN A 331 14.22 -14.35 7.22
C GLN A 331 14.13 -15.66 6.45
N LEU A 332 13.53 -15.62 5.26
CA LEU A 332 13.28 -16.76 4.40
C LEU A 332 14.00 -16.59 3.06
N ASN A 333 14.43 -17.70 2.46
CA ASN A 333 14.79 -17.73 1.04
C ASN A 333 13.54 -17.89 0.16
N ARG A 334 13.74 -17.91 -1.16
CA ARG A 334 12.65 -18.01 -2.14
C ARG A 334 11.92 -19.36 -2.07
N GLU A 335 12.61 -20.42 -1.65
CA GLU A 335 12.08 -21.78 -1.49
C GLU A 335 11.25 -21.94 -0.21
N GLY A 336 11.29 -20.96 0.70
CA GLY A 336 10.58 -20.98 1.98
C GLY A 336 11.40 -21.60 3.13
N GLU A 337 12.69 -21.84 2.93
CA GLU A 337 13.59 -22.27 4.00
C GLU A 337 13.90 -21.10 4.95
N LEU A 338 14.00 -21.42 6.24
CA LEU A 338 14.26 -20.46 7.29
C LEU A 338 15.76 -20.18 7.42
N LEU A 339 16.18 -18.97 7.10
CA LEU A 339 17.56 -18.49 7.26
C LEU A 339 17.83 -18.00 8.68
N LEU A 340 16.93 -17.17 9.22
CA LEU A 340 17.06 -16.56 10.55
C LEU A 340 15.69 -16.44 11.22
N ALA A 341 15.66 -16.60 12.55
CA ALA A 341 14.47 -16.35 13.36
C ALA A 341 14.86 -15.73 14.71
N ASP A 342 14.42 -14.49 14.93
CA ASP A 342 14.72 -13.69 16.12
C ASP A 342 13.48 -13.03 16.71
N THR A 343 13.46 -12.83 18.03
CA THR A 343 12.34 -12.15 18.69
C THR A 343 12.43 -10.64 18.42
N SER A 344 11.47 -10.09 17.68
CA SER A 344 11.38 -8.65 17.38
C SER A 344 10.68 -7.85 18.47
N GLU A 345 9.75 -8.48 19.19
CA GLU A 345 9.07 -7.92 20.36
C GLU A 345 8.75 -9.05 21.35
N SER A 346 9.24 -8.91 22.59
CA SER A 346 9.02 -9.87 23.67
C SER A 346 7.66 -9.65 24.32
N SER A 347 7.03 -10.73 24.81
CA SER A 347 5.82 -10.60 25.63
C SER A 347 6.11 -10.28 27.11
N ALA A 348 7.34 -9.88 27.45
CA ALA A 348 7.89 -9.78 28.82
C ALA A 348 7.90 -11.11 29.60
N VAL A 349 7.65 -12.23 28.94
CA VAL A 349 7.62 -13.58 29.54
C VAL A 349 8.49 -14.50 28.71
N SER A 350 9.71 -14.78 29.19
CA SER A 350 10.71 -15.57 28.45
C SER A 350 10.27 -17.01 28.13
N LEU A 351 9.26 -17.55 28.84
CA LEU A 351 8.66 -18.84 28.50
C LEU A 351 7.86 -18.77 27.19
N LEU A 352 7.11 -17.69 26.98
CA LEU A 352 6.32 -17.46 25.76
C LEU A 352 7.24 -17.11 24.60
N ASP A 353 8.27 -16.29 24.82
CA ASP A 353 9.26 -15.94 23.78
C ASP A 353 9.95 -17.18 23.21
N ARG A 354 10.42 -18.08 24.09
CA ARG A 354 11.03 -19.35 23.68
C ARG A 354 10.03 -20.29 23.02
N ALA A 355 8.75 -20.22 23.36
CA ALA A 355 7.71 -21.01 22.71
C ALA A 355 7.44 -20.51 21.29
N ALA A 356 7.34 -19.19 21.10
CA ALA A 356 7.17 -18.56 19.80
C ALA A 356 8.35 -18.86 18.86
N LEU A 357 9.59 -18.69 19.33
CA LEU A 357 10.78 -19.02 18.54
C LEU A 357 10.83 -20.49 18.13
N ARG A 358 10.45 -21.41 19.04
CA ARG A 358 10.39 -22.85 18.72
C ARG A 358 9.28 -23.15 17.70
N ALA A 359 8.10 -22.55 17.84
CA ALA A 359 7.00 -22.72 16.91
C ALA A 359 7.39 -22.22 15.50
N ALA A 360 8.02 -21.05 15.41
CA ALA A 360 8.53 -20.51 14.16
C ALA A 360 9.55 -21.46 13.49
N LYS A 361 10.56 -21.92 14.22
CA LYS A 361 11.58 -22.84 13.68
C LYS A 361 10.99 -24.19 13.27
N LYS A 362 10.03 -24.72 14.03
CA LYS A 362 9.37 -26.00 13.74
C LYS A 362 8.42 -25.93 12.54
N ALA A 363 7.90 -24.74 12.23
CA ALA A 363 7.01 -24.53 11.09
C ALA A 363 7.76 -24.55 9.74
N ALA A 364 9.09 -24.49 9.74
CA ALA A 364 9.89 -24.62 8.52
C ALA A 364 9.82 -26.05 7.95
N PRO A 365 9.87 -26.23 6.61
CA PRO A 365 9.94 -25.17 5.60
C PRO A 365 8.59 -24.47 5.40
N TYR A 366 8.62 -23.16 5.20
CA TYR A 366 7.45 -22.34 4.85
C TYR A 366 7.06 -22.52 3.38
N PRO A 367 5.88 -22.05 2.94
CA PRO A 367 5.50 -22.12 1.54
C PRO A 367 6.49 -21.32 0.69
N PRO A 368 6.76 -21.75 -0.55
CA PRO A 368 7.65 -21.02 -1.45
C PRO A 368 7.08 -19.64 -1.76
N VAL A 369 7.99 -18.68 -1.93
CA VAL A 369 7.64 -17.28 -2.18
C VAL A 369 7.07 -17.15 -3.60
N PRO A 370 5.89 -16.51 -3.80
CA PRO A 370 5.30 -16.32 -5.11
C PRO A 370 6.24 -15.63 -6.10
N GLU A 371 6.19 -16.04 -7.38
CA GLU A 371 7.11 -15.53 -8.42
C GLU A 371 7.03 -14.01 -8.61
N LEU A 372 5.86 -13.44 -8.34
CA LEU A 372 5.55 -12.01 -8.37
C LEU A 372 6.43 -11.19 -7.41
N LEU A 373 6.89 -11.78 -6.31
CA LEU A 373 7.75 -11.11 -5.34
C LEU A 373 9.20 -11.20 -5.79
N GLN A 374 9.85 -10.04 -5.86
CA GLN A 374 11.23 -9.90 -6.31
C GLN A 374 12.20 -9.96 -5.13
N GLY A 375 13.38 -10.54 -5.36
CA GLY A 375 14.43 -10.70 -4.36
C GLY A 375 14.67 -12.17 -3.99
N GLU A 376 15.74 -12.37 -3.22
CA GLU A 376 16.19 -13.69 -2.76
C GLU A 376 15.89 -13.90 -1.28
N ASN A 377 16.00 -12.84 -0.47
CA ASN A 377 15.79 -12.86 0.97
C ASN A 377 14.58 -12.03 1.36
N PHE A 378 13.65 -12.65 2.08
CA PHE A 378 12.40 -12.05 2.51
C PHE A 378 12.32 -12.03 4.03
N GLU A 379 11.98 -10.88 4.59
CA GLU A 379 11.87 -10.68 6.04
C GLU A 379 10.42 -10.38 6.40
N PHE A 380 9.85 -11.16 7.33
CA PHE A 380 8.47 -11.03 7.79
C PHE A 380 8.40 -11.06 9.31
N ASP A 381 7.56 -10.22 9.93
CA ASP A 381 7.34 -10.25 11.37
C ASP A 381 6.04 -10.98 11.71
N ILE A 382 6.12 -12.16 12.33
CA ILE A 382 4.94 -12.97 12.68
C ILE A 382 4.57 -12.80 14.16
N PRO A 383 3.33 -12.39 14.48
CA PRO A 383 2.80 -12.45 15.84
C PRO A 383 2.36 -13.86 16.23
N PHE A 384 2.72 -14.24 17.46
CA PHE A 384 2.33 -15.46 18.14
C PHE A 384 1.56 -15.10 19.40
N ARG A 385 0.25 -15.41 19.42
CA ARG A 385 -0.65 -15.03 20.51
C ARG A 385 -0.90 -16.21 21.44
N PHE A 386 -0.58 -16.04 22.72
CA PHE A 386 -0.84 -16.97 23.80
C PHE A 386 -1.96 -16.40 24.67
N VAL A 387 -3.16 -16.95 24.51
CA VAL A 387 -4.33 -16.62 25.33
C VAL A 387 -4.92 -17.90 25.90
N LEU A 388 -5.44 -17.81 27.11
CA LEU A 388 -6.17 -18.87 27.76
C LEU A 388 -7.58 -18.94 27.18
N ALA A 389 -8.11 -20.15 27.02
CA ALA A 389 -9.52 -20.32 26.74
C ALA A 389 -10.32 -19.70 27.90
N ARG A 390 -11.16 -18.70 27.60
CA ARG A 390 -12.16 -18.23 28.55
C ARG A 390 -13.24 -19.31 28.62
N ASN A 391 -13.27 -20.04 29.74
CA ASN A 391 -14.39 -20.92 30.08
C ASN A 391 -15.62 -20.11 30.45
#